data_AF-A0A3S1I162-F1
#
_entry.id   AF-A0A3S1I162-F1
#
_cell.length_a   1.000
_cell.length_b   1.000
_cell.length_c   1.000
_cell.angle_alpha   90.00
_cell.angle_beta   90.00
_cell.angle_gamma   90.00
#
_symmetry.space_group_name_H-M   'P 1'
#
loop_
_entity.id
_entity.type
_entity.pdbx_description
1 polymer ?
#
loop_
_entity_poly.entity_id
_entity_poly.type
_entity_poly.pdbx_seq_one_letter_code
_entity_poly.pdbx_strand_id
1 'polypeptide(L)'
;MAYAFQTRIELECADGFYPRSDLSTYQSDDFELRLGDLHYRDVREYAVGRNTSAGWQERRDATNDPLPVTRVWTDFLPQQEVERVVPARSDGVEFGMEALARAAVSGAEAVSAALDSLPELYAEWRRGQEGMMTGLAPRRLKTGQALLENVDTAGSRIRDGIDLLKRDTVAREAFGLMNTAMAMANRRREAVIQQKLPGDVDPPTWRPFQLAFVLLNLVGVTDRNSGEREIVDLLFFRPAAARAYLGLAAYAIVLRRLRGSGVLGAGISVIMRYTLRLLTPLVSSARSNSCGPMMTMAGRRLANGRWKLDSG
;
A
#
# COMPACT_ATOMS: atom_id res chain seq x y z
N MET A 1 -25.37 46.68 3.36
CA MET A 1 -25.56 45.21 3.31
C MET A 1 -24.32 44.55 3.88
N ALA A 2 -24.46 43.73 4.91
CA ALA A 2 -23.38 42.87 5.38
C ALA A 2 -23.60 41.47 4.81
N TYR A 3 -22.56 40.91 4.18
CA TYR A 3 -22.57 39.54 3.68
C TYR A 3 -21.71 38.69 4.60
N ALA A 4 -22.23 37.53 4.99
CA ALA A 4 -21.48 36.55 5.74
C ALA A 4 -21.04 35.42 4.78
N PHE A 5 -19.74 35.16 4.73
CA PHE A 5 -19.13 34.11 3.93
C PHE A 5 -18.56 33.04 4.86
N GLN A 6 -18.66 31.75 4.48
CA GLN A 6 -18.14 30.61 5.25
C GLN A 6 -18.68 30.56 6.71
N THR A 7 -19.96 30.89 6.88
CA THR A 7 -20.63 30.87 8.18
C THR A 7 -20.66 29.46 8.78
N ARG A 8 -20.13 29.30 10.00
CA ARG A 8 -20.25 28.05 10.76
C ARG A 8 -21.63 27.98 11.40
N ILE A 9 -22.39 26.94 11.05
CA ILE A 9 -23.60 26.53 11.77
C ILE A 9 -23.21 25.46 12.77
N GLU A 10 -23.72 25.57 13.99
CA GLU A 10 -23.40 24.66 15.08
C GLU A 10 -24.66 24.28 15.86
N LEU A 11 -24.73 23.02 16.26
CA LEU A 11 -25.81 22.47 17.06
C LEU A 11 -25.23 21.82 18.31
N GLU A 12 -25.87 22.08 19.45
CA GLU A 12 -25.55 21.48 20.74
C GLU A 12 -26.77 20.75 21.31
N CYS A 13 -26.55 19.54 21.84
CA CYS A 13 -27.57 18.71 22.46
C CYS A 13 -26.98 18.04 23.72
N ALA A 14 -27.57 18.32 24.89
CA ALA A 14 -27.08 17.78 26.16
C ALA A 14 -27.19 16.25 26.24
N ASP A 15 -28.27 15.70 25.68
CA ASP A 15 -28.52 14.25 25.63
C ASP A 15 -27.66 13.53 24.56
N GLY A 16 -27.01 14.30 23.69
CA GLY A 16 -26.14 13.82 22.62
C GLY A 16 -26.85 13.59 21.28
N PHE A 17 -26.04 13.38 20.25
CA PHE A 17 -26.47 13.03 18.89
C PHE A 17 -26.32 11.53 18.66
N TYR A 18 -27.29 10.93 17.97
CA TYR A 18 -27.20 9.53 17.56
C TYR A 18 -26.40 9.41 16.25
N PRO A 19 -25.45 8.47 16.14
CA PRO A 19 -24.69 8.30 14.92
C PRO A 19 -25.59 7.81 13.78
N ARG A 20 -25.33 8.31 12.59
CA ARG A 20 -25.97 7.82 11.37
C ARG A 20 -25.53 6.38 11.12
N SER A 21 -26.50 5.51 10.91
CA SER A 21 -26.26 4.16 10.40
C SER A 21 -26.35 4.18 8.87
N ASP A 22 -25.21 4.12 8.19
CA ASP A 22 -25.18 3.94 6.73
C ASP A 22 -24.94 2.46 6.40
N LEU A 23 -25.99 1.80 5.91
CA LEU A 23 -25.95 0.40 5.50
C LEU A 23 -25.73 0.22 3.99
N SER A 24 -25.64 1.31 3.22
CA SER A 24 -25.52 1.25 1.75
C SER A 24 -24.25 0.52 1.30
N THR A 25 -23.15 0.72 2.01
CA THR A 25 -21.86 0.06 1.74
C THR A 25 -21.88 -1.42 2.11
N TYR A 26 -22.53 -1.78 3.23
CA TYR A 26 -22.74 -3.16 3.65
C TYR A 26 -23.63 -3.94 2.67
N GLN A 27 -24.65 -3.27 2.11
CA GLN A 27 -25.59 -3.88 1.18
C GLN A 27 -25.08 -3.95 -0.26
N SER A 28 -24.04 -3.19 -0.59
CA SER A 28 -23.46 -3.13 -1.94
C SER A 28 -22.90 -4.46 -2.43
N ASP A 29 -23.04 -4.71 -3.73
CA ASP A 29 -22.36 -5.81 -4.42
C ASP A 29 -20.93 -5.46 -4.84
N ASP A 30 -20.57 -4.17 -4.81
CA ASP A 30 -19.22 -3.68 -5.07
C ASP A 30 -18.27 -4.10 -3.93
N PHE A 31 -17.17 -4.77 -4.28
CA PHE A 31 -16.20 -5.27 -3.31
C PHE A 31 -15.46 -4.15 -2.57
N GLU A 32 -15.12 -3.05 -3.25
CA GLU A 32 -14.40 -1.92 -2.65
C GLU A 32 -15.26 -1.22 -1.60
N LEU A 33 -16.56 -1.05 -1.87
CA LEU A 33 -17.49 -0.49 -0.89
C LEU A 33 -17.65 -1.39 0.33
N ARG A 34 -17.67 -2.72 0.14
CA ARG A 34 -17.69 -3.68 1.26
C ARG A 34 -16.39 -3.73 2.04
N LEU A 35 -15.25 -3.56 1.37
CA LEU A 35 -13.95 -3.44 2.00
C LEU A 35 -13.89 -2.21 2.91
N GLY A 36 -14.36 -1.06 2.40
CA GLY A 36 -14.51 0.16 3.18
C GLY A 36 -15.46 0.00 4.37
N ASP A 37 -16.59 -0.70 4.19
CA ASP A 37 -17.48 -1.04 5.32
C ASP A 37 -16.77 -1.84 6.41
N LEU A 38 -15.96 -2.84 6.05
CA LEU A 38 -15.23 -3.65 7.03
C LEU A 38 -14.15 -2.85 7.77
N HIS A 39 -13.35 -2.06 7.04
CA HIS A 39 -12.25 -1.27 7.63
C HIS A 39 -12.76 -0.15 8.53
N TYR A 40 -13.88 0.48 8.17
CA TYR A 40 -14.45 1.62 8.91
C TYR A 40 -15.68 1.23 9.74
N ARG A 41 -15.85 -0.06 10.07
CA ARG A 41 -17.04 -0.57 10.79
C ARG A 41 -17.26 0.07 12.16
N ASP A 42 -16.18 0.48 12.81
CA ASP A 42 -16.17 1.06 14.16
C ASP A 42 -16.15 2.60 14.12
N VAL A 43 -16.10 3.19 12.93
CA VAL A 43 -16.16 4.64 12.73
C VAL A 43 -17.62 5.08 12.70
N ARG A 44 -17.96 6.04 13.57
CA ARG A 44 -19.30 6.60 13.70
C ARG A 44 -19.35 7.98 13.04
N GLU A 45 -20.41 8.25 12.30
CA GLU A 45 -20.65 9.54 11.66
C GLU A 45 -21.84 10.24 12.32
N TYR A 46 -21.69 11.50 12.71
CA TYR A 46 -22.75 12.27 13.37
C TYR A 46 -23.30 13.42 12.52
N ALA A 47 -22.56 13.84 11.50
CA ALA A 47 -22.99 14.86 10.56
C ALA A 47 -22.41 14.56 9.17
N VAL A 48 -23.18 14.84 8.12
CA VAL A 48 -22.74 14.65 6.74
C VAL A 48 -22.89 15.94 5.97
N GLY A 49 -21.77 16.39 5.43
CA GLY A 49 -21.69 17.54 4.57
C GLY A 49 -22.31 17.32 3.19
N ARG A 50 -23.14 18.24 2.73
CA ARG A 50 -23.53 18.41 1.32
C ARG A 50 -23.06 19.80 0.88
N ASN A 51 -22.03 19.86 0.03
CA ASN A 51 -21.35 21.10 -0.42
C ASN A 51 -20.49 21.85 0.62
N THR A 52 -20.55 21.50 1.91
CA THR A 52 -19.63 21.94 2.96
C THR A 52 -19.32 20.74 3.85
N SER A 53 -18.15 20.67 4.49
CA SER A 53 -17.84 19.52 5.37
C SER A 53 -18.58 19.67 6.70
N ALA A 54 -18.53 18.63 7.53
CA ALA A 54 -19.06 18.68 8.89
C ALA A 54 -18.05 18.10 9.86
N GLY A 55 -18.08 18.60 11.09
CA GLY A 55 -17.26 18.12 12.20
C GLY A 55 -18.14 17.87 13.42
N TRP A 56 -17.61 17.09 14.36
CA TRP A 56 -18.25 16.80 15.63
C TRP A 56 -17.21 16.64 16.73
N GLN A 57 -17.62 16.91 17.96
CA GLN A 57 -16.74 16.84 19.10
C GLN A 57 -16.79 15.43 19.69
N GLU A 58 -15.76 14.63 19.42
CA GLU A 58 -15.55 13.37 20.12
C GLU A 58 -14.92 13.64 21.48
N ARG A 59 -15.48 13.02 22.52
CA ARG A 59 -14.94 13.05 23.88
C ARG A 59 -14.80 11.62 24.36
N ARG A 60 -13.83 11.40 25.24
CA ARG A 60 -13.62 10.13 25.92
C ARG A 60 -13.58 10.38 27.42
N ASP A 61 -14.01 9.39 28.19
CA ASP A 61 -13.87 9.43 29.64
C ASP A 61 -12.45 9.04 30.09
N ALA A 62 -12.25 8.90 31.40
CA ALA A 62 -10.96 8.53 31.98
C ALA A 62 -10.54 7.07 31.65
N THR A 63 -11.48 6.21 31.26
CA THR A 63 -11.22 4.82 30.82
C THR A 63 -11.05 4.71 29.30
N ASN A 64 -11.02 5.85 28.59
CA ASN A 64 -10.89 5.96 27.14
C ASN A 64 -12.13 5.48 26.36
N ASP A 65 -13.28 5.33 27.02
CA ASP A 65 -14.54 4.96 26.40
C ASP A 65 -15.18 6.19 25.73
N PRO A 66 -15.80 6.04 24.54
CA PRO A 66 -16.39 7.16 23.82
C PRO A 66 -17.63 7.69 24.54
N LEU A 67 -17.61 8.98 24.89
CA LEU A 67 -18.75 9.70 25.44
C LEU A 67 -19.72 10.13 24.32
N PRO A 68 -20.99 10.40 24.63
CA PRO A 68 -21.94 10.95 23.67
C PRO A 68 -21.41 12.24 23.03
N VAL A 69 -21.53 12.31 21.69
CA VAL A 69 -21.24 13.51 20.92
C VAL A 69 -22.35 14.51 21.19
N THR A 70 -22.03 15.65 21.81
CA THR A 70 -23.02 16.68 22.19
C THR A 70 -22.97 17.92 21.30
N ARG A 71 -22.00 17.99 20.36
CA ARG A 71 -21.76 19.18 19.53
C ARG A 71 -21.35 18.78 18.12
N VAL A 72 -22.03 19.34 17.12
CA VAL A 72 -21.76 19.14 15.69
C VAL A 72 -21.76 20.49 14.96
N TRP A 73 -20.96 20.64 13.90
CA TRP A 73 -20.86 21.90 13.15
C TRP A 73 -20.56 21.69 11.67
N THR A 74 -20.82 22.73 10.86
CA THR A 74 -20.33 22.81 9.48
C THR A 74 -18.89 23.32 9.43
N ASP A 75 -18.06 22.74 8.56
CA ASP A 75 -16.65 23.10 8.41
C ASP A 75 -16.27 23.28 6.93
N PHE A 76 -15.86 24.50 6.56
CA PHE A 76 -15.46 24.81 5.19
C PHE A 76 -14.01 24.44 4.89
N LEU A 77 -13.18 24.30 5.93
CA LEU A 77 -11.77 23.98 5.79
C LEU A 77 -11.37 22.98 6.87
N PRO A 78 -11.85 21.72 6.79
CA PRO A 78 -11.58 20.73 7.81
C PRO A 78 -10.07 20.47 7.92
N GLN A 79 -9.59 20.38 9.15
CA GLN A 79 -8.22 20.02 9.48
C GLN A 79 -8.25 18.79 10.39
N GLN A 80 -7.42 17.82 10.07
CA GLN A 80 -7.31 16.59 10.85
C GLN A 80 -5.84 16.19 10.93
N GLU A 81 -5.40 15.85 12.13
CA GLU A 81 -4.10 15.20 12.32
C GLU A 81 -4.21 13.73 11.89
N VAL A 82 -3.28 13.30 11.04
CA VAL A 82 -3.19 11.92 10.57
C VAL A 82 -2.03 11.26 11.27
N GLU A 83 -2.31 10.15 11.96
CA GLU A 83 -1.28 9.39 12.64
C GLU A 83 -0.18 8.91 11.69
N ARG A 84 1.06 9.02 12.16
CA ARG A 84 2.22 8.54 11.40
C ARG A 84 2.33 7.03 11.53
N VAL A 85 2.15 6.32 10.42
CA VAL A 85 2.39 4.87 10.37
C VAL A 85 3.90 4.58 10.48
N VAL A 86 4.27 3.85 11.54
CA VAL A 86 5.63 3.34 11.77
C VAL A 86 5.64 1.84 11.43
N PRO A 87 6.58 1.35 10.61
CA PRO A 87 6.67 -0.09 10.34
C PRO A 87 6.98 -0.88 11.61
N ALA A 88 6.36 -2.05 11.75
CA ALA A 88 6.75 -3.00 12.78
C ALA A 88 8.23 -3.39 12.61
N ARG A 89 8.94 -3.56 13.73
CA ARG A 89 10.26 -4.20 13.71
C ARG A 89 10.05 -5.72 13.62
N SER A 90 10.83 -6.34 12.76
CA SER A 90 10.82 -7.77 12.51
C SER A 90 12.23 -8.27 12.77
N ASP A 91 12.42 -8.91 13.93
CA ASP A 91 13.72 -9.49 14.28
C ASP A 91 14.00 -10.72 13.38
N GLY A 92 15.27 -10.94 13.05
CA GLY A 92 15.68 -12.07 12.21
C GLY A 92 15.45 -11.91 10.70
N VAL A 93 15.17 -10.69 10.22
CA VAL A 93 15.12 -10.35 8.79
C VAL A 93 16.08 -9.19 8.51
N GLU A 94 16.90 -9.32 7.47
CA GLU A 94 17.80 -8.26 7.02
C GLU A 94 17.07 -7.29 6.09
N PHE A 95 17.16 -5.99 6.38
CA PHE A 95 16.55 -4.93 5.58
C PHE A 95 17.58 -3.95 5.01
N GLY A 96 18.84 -4.02 5.42
CA GLY A 96 19.95 -3.21 4.92
C GLY A 96 20.25 -3.52 3.46
N MET A 97 20.15 -2.51 2.60
CA MET A 97 20.38 -2.68 1.16
C MET A 97 21.79 -3.23 0.89
N GLU A 98 22.81 -2.70 1.55
CA GLU A 98 24.19 -3.15 1.38
C GLU A 98 24.44 -4.55 1.93
N ALA A 99 23.76 -4.93 3.03
CA ALA A 99 23.85 -6.26 3.61
C ALA A 99 23.21 -7.31 2.68
N LEU A 100 22.03 -7.01 2.14
CA LEU A 100 21.36 -7.84 1.13
C LEU A 100 22.19 -7.98 -0.15
N ALA A 101 22.86 -6.91 -0.58
CA ALA A 101 23.77 -6.95 -1.71
C ALA A 101 24.95 -7.91 -1.46
N ARG A 102 25.56 -7.86 -0.26
CA ARG A 102 26.62 -8.80 0.13
C ARG A 102 26.10 -10.24 0.23
N ALA A 103 24.95 -10.45 0.85
CA ALA A 103 24.33 -11.78 0.97
C ALA A 103 24.09 -12.43 -0.41
N ALA A 104 23.62 -11.65 -1.39
CA ALA A 104 23.42 -12.12 -2.76
C ALA A 104 24.72 -12.63 -3.41
N VAL A 105 25.85 -11.96 -3.15
CA VAL A 105 27.18 -12.37 -3.63
C VAL A 105 27.68 -13.61 -2.88
N SER A 106 27.45 -13.69 -1.57
CA SER A 106 27.88 -14.81 -0.72
C SER A 106 27.18 -16.14 -1.07
N GLY A 107 25.98 -16.11 -1.63
CA GLY A 107 25.30 -17.29 -2.16
C GLY A 107 23.92 -17.55 -1.58
N ALA A 108 23.34 -18.71 -1.91
CA ALA A 108 21.96 -19.06 -1.54
C ALA A 108 21.75 -19.11 -0.02
N GLU A 109 22.69 -19.71 0.72
CA GLU A 109 22.60 -19.83 2.19
C GLU A 109 22.57 -18.49 2.90
N ALA A 110 23.36 -17.51 2.43
CA ALA A 110 23.35 -16.17 3.00
C ALA A 110 22.04 -15.43 2.72
N VAL A 111 21.43 -15.64 1.54
CA VAL A 111 20.11 -15.10 1.21
C VAL A 111 19.01 -15.75 2.07
N SER A 112 19.08 -17.07 2.25
CA SER A 112 18.18 -17.84 3.14
C SER A 112 18.23 -17.28 4.57
N ALA A 113 19.43 -17.19 5.15
CA ALA A 113 19.62 -16.65 6.50
C ALA A 113 19.12 -15.20 6.66
N ALA A 114 19.17 -14.41 5.58
CA ALA A 114 18.73 -13.02 5.59
C ALA A 114 17.21 -12.84 5.49
N LEU A 115 16.50 -13.74 4.80
CA LEU A 115 15.12 -13.49 4.35
C LEU A 115 14.09 -14.57 4.74
N ASP A 116 14.49 -15.80 5.09
CA ASP A 116 13.54 -16.90 5.30
C ASP A 116 12.58 -16.71 6.48
N SER A 117 12.95 -15.88 7.45
CA SER A 117 12.05 -15.52 8.56
C SER A 117 10.89 -14.62 8.11
N LEU A 118 11.00 -13.91 6.98
CA LEU A 118 10.01 -12.91 6.57
C LEU A 118 8.64 -13.53 6.25
N PRO A 119 8.51 -14.60 5.42
CA PRO A 119 7.23 -15.27 5.22
C PRO A 119 6.62 -15.84 6.51
N GLU A 120 7.44 -16.33 7.44
CA GLU A 120 6.96 -16.91 8.70
C GLU A 120 6.38 -15.86 9.63
N LEU A 121 7.06 -14.71 9.77
CA LEU A 121 6.55 -13.56 10.52
C LEU A 121 5.27 -13.01 9.89
N TYR A 122 5.16 -13.02 8.56
CA TYR A 122 3.94 -12.60 7.87
C TYR A 122 2.78 -13.56 8.12
N ALA A 123 3.04 -14.87 8.14
CA ALA A 123 2.06 -15.90 8.49
C ALA A 123 1.61 -15.80 9.97
N GLU A 124 2.52 -15.43 10.88
CA GLU A 124 2.18 -15.16 12.27
C GLU A 124 1.26 -13.95 12.42
N TRP A 125 1.59 -12.84 11.78
CA TRP A 125 0.73 -11.65 11.75
C TRP A 125 -0.67 -11.98 11.21
N ARG A 126 -0.74 -12.79 10.16
CA ARG A 126 -2.00 -13.26 9.55
C ARG A 126 -2.87 -14.03 10.53
N ARG A 127 -2.30 -14.91 11.38
CA ARG A 127 -3.06 -15.60 12.45
C ARG A 127 -3.67 -14.62 13.45
N GLY A 128 -2.97 -13.52 13.76
CA GLY A 128 -3.52 -12.46 14.60
C GLY A 128 -4.76 -11.79 14.00
N GLN A 129 -4.82 -11.65 12.68
CA GLN A 129 -5.96 -11.05 11.98
C GLN A 129 -7.21 -11.94 11.99
N GLU A 130 -7.05 -13.27 12.00
CA GLU A 130 -8.18 -14.20 12.13
C GLU A 130 -8.96 -14.00 13.43
N GLY A 131 -8.27 -13.73 14.54
CA GLY A 131 -8.92 -13.48 15.81
C GLY A 131 -9.92 -12.32 15.76
N MET A 132 -9.64 -11.32 14.93
CA MET A 132 -10.49 -10.14 14.72
C MET A 132 -11.75 -10.41 13.91
N MET A 133 -11.90 -11.61 13.33
CA MET A 133 -13.10 -12.00 12.59
C MET A 133 -14.26 -12.42 13.49
N THR A 134 -13.97 -12.70 14.77
CA THR A 134 -14.97 -13.11 15.75
C THR A 134 -16.02 -12.02 15.94
N GLY A 135 -17.30 -12.37 15.80
CA GLY A 135 -18.42 -11.42 15.98
C GLY A 135 -18.72 -10.54 14.76
N LEU A 136 -18.01 -10.71 13.63
CA LEU A 136 -18.36 -9.99 12.41
C LEU A 136 -19.69 -10.48 11.81
N ALA A 137 -20.50 -9.54 11.31
CA ALA A 137 -21.71 -9.86 10.57
C ALA A 137 -21.39 -10.68 9.29
N PRO A 138 -22.30 -11.53 8.78
CA PRO A 138 -22.00 -12.49 7.71
C PRO A 138 -21.33 -11.92 6.46
N ARG A 139 -21.78 -10.76 5.96
CA ARG A 139 -21.16 -10.13 4.78
C ARG A 139 -19.76 -9.58 5.05
N ARG A 140 -19.53 -9.04 6.25
CA ARG A 140 -18.19 -8.57 6.70
C ARG A 140 -17.25 -9.75 6.88
N LEU A 141 -17.74 -10.86 7.43
CA LEU A 141 -16.99 -12.10 7.55
C LEU A 141 -16.53 -12.61 6.17
N LYS A 142 -17.43 -12.65 5.17
CA LYS A 142 -17.09 -13.03 3.80
C LYS A 142 -16.02 -12.12 3.18
N THR A 143 -16.11 -10.80 3.39
CA THR A 143 -15.06 -9.87 2.95
C THR A 143 -13.74 -10.14 3.66
N GLY A 144 -13.76 -10.38 4.97
CA GLY A 144 -12.57 -10.72 5.76
C GLY A 144 -11.89 -12.00 5.30
N GLN A 145 -12.67 -13.04 4.98
CA GLN A 145 -12.14 -14.31 4.44
C GLN A 145 -11.38 -14.09 3.13
N ALA A 146 -11.96 -13.32 2.20
CA ALA A 146 -11.29 -12.99 0.93
C ALA A 146 -10.00 -12.20 1.15
N LEU A 147 -9.93 -11.32 2.16
CA LEU A 147 -8.71 -10.60 2.50
C LEU A 147 -7.63 -11.54 3.05
N LEU A 148 -8.00 -12.50 3.90
CA LEU A 148 -7.04 -13.49 4.41
C LEU A 148 -6.51 -14.41 3.30
N GLU A 149 -7.35 -14.81 2.35
CA GLU A 149 -6.91 -15.56 1.16
C GLU A 149 -5.90 -14.75 0.33
N ASN A 150 -6.12 -13.44 0.17
CA ASN A 150 -5.17 -12.55 -0.51
C ASN A 150 -3.86 -12.41 0.27
N VAL A 151 -3.91 -12.36 1.62
CA VAL A 151 -2.72 -12.37 2.48
C VAL A 151 -1.94 -13.67 2.31
N ASP A 152 -2.62 -14.82 2.29
CA ASP A 152 -1.97 -16.12 2.06
C ASP A 152 -1.29 -16.19 0.69
N THR A 153 -1.98 -15.70 -0.35
CA THR A 153 -1.43 -15.60 -1.70
C THR A 153 -0.19 -14.71 -1.73
N ALA A 154 -0.24 -13.53 -1.09
CA ALA A 154 0.92 -12.64 -1.00
C ALA A 154 2.09 -13.29 -0.25
N GLY A 155 1.82 -14.00 0.85
CA GLY A 155 2.83 -14.74 1.62
C GLY A 155 3.51 -15.83 0.80
N SER A 156 2.75 -16.60 0.02
CA SER A 156 3.28 -17.60 -0.92
C SER A 156 4.20 -16.97 -1.95
N ARG A 157 3.76 -15.87 -2.59
CA ARG A 157 4.56 -15.19 -3.63
C ARG A 157 5.86 -14.62 -3.10
N ILE A 158 5.87 -14.09 -1.87
CA ILE A 158 7.11 -13.64 -1.20
C ILE A 158 8.07 -14.83 -1.02
N ARG A 159 7.55 -15.98 -0.56
CA ARG A 159 8.33 -17.21 -0.39
C ARG A 159 8.91 -17.69 -1.73
N ASP A 160 8.09 -17.73 -2.77
CA ASP A 160 8.50 -18.12 -4.12
C ASP A 160 9.58 -17.18 -4.69
N GLY A 161 9.48 -15.88 -4.40
CA GLY A 161 10.50 -14.90 -4.72
C GLY A 161 11.83 -15.15 -4.02
N ILE A 162 11.81 -15.53 -2.74
CA ILE A 162 13.01 -15.89 -1.99
C ILE A 162 13.62 -17.20 -2.53
N ASP A 163 12.79 -18.21 -2.79
CA ASP A 163 13.25 -19.49 -3.34
C ASP A 163 13.82 -19.37 -4.75
N LEU A 164 13.30 -18.42 -5.55
CA LEU A 164 13.90 -18.05 -6.83
C LEU A 164 15.34 -17.54 -6.66
N LEU A 165 15.63 -16.71 -5.65
CA LEU A 165 16.98 -16.20 -5.39
C LEU A 165 17.94 -17.29 -4.91
N LYS A 166 17.43 -18.35 -4.26
CA LYS A 166 18.25 -19.50 -3.87
C LYS A 166 18.69 -20.31 -5.09
N ARG A 167 17.76 -20.55 -6.03
CA ARG A 167 17.96 -21.46 -7.18
C ARG A 167 18.56 -20.81 -8.44
N ASP A 168 18.18 -19.58 -8.77
CA ASP A 168 18.64 -18.89 -9.99
C ASP A 168 19.76 -17.90 -9.65
N THR A 169 20.98 -18.23 -10.08
CA THR A 169 22.18 -17.42 -9.81
C THR A 169 22.12 -16.05 -10.48
N VAL A 170 21.51 -15.95 -11.66
CA VAL A 170 21.37 -14.69 -12.40
C VAL A 170 20.32 -13.80 -11.74
N ALA A 171 19.21 -14.39 -11.28
CA ALA A 171 18.22 -13.67 -10.48
C ALA A 171 18.83 -13.16 -9.17
N ARG A 172 19.65 -13.98 -8.50
CA ARG A 172 20.37 -13.58 -7.28
C ARG A 172 21.35 -12.44 -7.53
N GLU A 173 22.15 -12.52 -8.60
CA GLU A 173 23.07 -11.46 -9.00
C GLU A 173 22.31 -10.15 -9.31
N ALA A 174 21.21 -10.23 -10.06
CA ALA A 174 20.36 -9.07 -10.33
C ALA A 174 19.80 -8.44 -9.06
N PHE A 175 19.39 -9.25 -8.06
CA PHE A 175 18.94 -8.77 -6.77
C PHE A 175 20.06 -8.08 -5.98
N GLY A 176 21.28 -8.63 -6.00
CA GLY A 176 22.44 -7.99 -5.36
C GLY A 176 22.77 -6.63 -5.97
N LEU A 177 22.85 -6.57 -7.31
CA LEU A 177 23.12 -5.33 -8.04
C LEU A 177 22.00 -4.29 -7.90
N MET A 178 20.74 -4.72 -7.88
CA MET A 178 19.61 -3.86 -7.56
C MET A 178 19.80 -3.20 -6.19
N ASN A 179 20.12 -3.98 -5.16
CA ASN A 179 20.33 -3.47 -3.81
C ASN A 179 21.52 -2.50 -3.73
N THR A 180 22.63 -2.80 -4.41
CA THR A 180 23.77 -1.87 -4.54
C THR A 180 23.35 -0.54 -5.17
N ALA A 181 22.63 -0.59 -6.30
CA ALA A 181 22.18 0.62 -6.99
C ALA A 181 21.24 1.47 -6.11
N MET A 182 20.30 0.81 -5.41
CA MET A 182 19.37 1.48 -4.50
C MET A 182 20.09 2.09 -3.30
N ALA A 183 21.10 1.41 -2.74
CA ALA A 183 21.93 1.93 -1.66
C ALA A 183 22.71 3.18 -2.09
N MET A 184 23.35 3.13 -3.26
CA MET A 184 24.09 4.26 -3.83
C MET A 184 23.20 5.48 -4.07
N ALA A 185 22.01 5.28 -4.65
CA ALA A 185 21.05 6.35 -4.90
C ALA A 185 20.56 6.97 -3.59
N ASN A 186 20.28 6.15 -2.58
CA ASN A 186 19.83 6.61 -1.27
C ASN A 186 20.92 7.43 -0.56
N ARG A 187 22.15 6.92 -0.48
CA ARG A 187 23.30 7.65 0.12
C ARG A 187 23.51 9.02 -0.50
N ARG A 188 23.47 9.11 -1.84
CA ARG A 188 23.61 10.40 -2.55
C ARG A 188 22.50 11.39 -2.18
N ARG A 189 21.27 10.92 -2.07
CA ARG A 189 20.13 11.75 -1.68
C ARG A 189 20.24 12.24 -0.24
N GLU A 190 20.51 11.32 0.68
CA GLU A 190 20.60 11.63 2.12
C GLU A 190 21.84 12.48 2.43
N ALA A 191 22.94 12.32 1.71
CA ALA A 191 24.12 13.17 1.82
C ALA A 191 23.79 14.66 1.62
N VAL A 192 22.96 14.96 0.62
CA VAL A 192 22.50 16.34 0.34
C VAL A 192 21.60 16.85 1.46
N ILE A 193 20.67 16.03 1.95
CA ILE A 193 19.72 16.39 3.01
C ILE A 193 20.43 16.62 4.35
N GLN A 194 21.38 15.76 4.68
CA GLN A 194 22.12 15.77 5.95
C GLN A 194 23.38 16.62 5.91
N GLN A 195 23.73 17.20 4.75
CA GLN A 195 24.97 17.96 4.53
C GLN A 195 26.24 17.16 4.89
N LYS A 196 26.27 15.88 4.52
CA LYS A 196 27.39 14.95 4.76
C LYS A 196 27.96 14.43 3.44
N LEU A 197 29.15 13.81 3.47
CA LEU A 197 29.62 13.02 2.35
C LEU A 197 28.80 11.72 2.24
N PRO A 198 28.57 11.18 1.03
CA PRO A 198 27.81 9.92 0.86
C PRO A 198 28.35 8.73 1.65
N GLY A 199 29.67 8.69 1.93
CA GLY A 199 30.31 7.66 2.75
C GLY A 199 29.91 7.72 4.24
N ASP A 200 29.61 8.92 4.74
CA ASP A 200 29.34 9.18 6.16
C ASP A 200 27.84 9.11 6.51
N VAL A 201 27.00 8.82 5.52
CA VAL A 201 25.58 8.54 5.72
C VAL A 201 25.43 7.09 6.21
N ASP A 202 24.55 6.89 7.19
CA ASP A 202 24.22 5.55 7.69
C ASP A 202 23.76 4.62 6.54
N PRO A 203 24.11 3.33 6.58
CA PRO A 203 23.69 2.38 5.56
C PRO A 203 22.16 2.35 5.39
N PRO A 204 21.66 2.52 4.16
CA PRO A 204 20.22 2.64 3.92
C PRO A 204 19.52 1.30 4.09
N THR A 205 18.36 1.33 4.73
CA THR A 205 17.48 0.18 4.94
C THR A 205 16.19 0.29 4.14
N TRP A 206 15.67 -0.85 3.70
CA TRP A 206 14.30 -0.98 3.21
C TRP A 206 13.32 -0.86 4.37
N ARG A 207 12.14 -0.29 4.09
CA ARG A 207 10.98 -0.55 4.95
C ARG A 207 10.46 -1.96 4.65
N PRO A 208 9.96 -2.71 5.65
CA PRO A 208 9.53 -4.10 5.44
C PRO A 208 8.61 -4.33 4.24
N PHE A 209 7.57 -3.51 4.09
CA PHE A 209 6.64 -3.60 2.96
C PHE A 209 7.30 -3.34 1.59
N GLN A 210 8.37 -2.53 1.53
CA GLN A 210 9.08 -2.25 0.27
C GLN A 210 9.84 -3.48 -0.20
N LEU A 211 10.55 -4.13 0.73
CA LEU A 211 11.29 -5.36 0.44
C LEU A 211 10.32 -6.50 0.11
N ALA A 212 9.26 -6.67 0.91
CA ALA A 212 8.21 -7.65 0.64
C ALA A 212 7.58 -7.45 -0.74
N PHE A 213 7.29 -6.20 -1.13
CA PHE A 213 6.77 -5.89 -2.47
C PHE A 213 7.73 -6.27 -3.59
N VAL A 214 9.04 -6.02 -3.42
CA VAL A 214 10.04 -6.45 -4.40
C VAL A 214 10.06 -7.98 -4.51
N LEU A 215 10.16 -8.68 -3.37
CA LEU A 215 10.23 -10.15 -3.31
C LEU A 215 8.99 -10.80 -3.96
N LEU A 216 7.79 -10.30 -3.61
CA LEU A 216 6.51 -10.75 -4.15
C LEU A 216 6.42 -10.69 -5.68
N ASN A 217 7.15 -9.77 -6.32
CA ASN A 217 7.10 -9.57 -7.77
C ASN A 217 8.25 -10.26 -8.53
N LEU A 218 9.22 -10.87 -7.83
CA LEU A 218 10.42 -11.39 -8.49
C LEU A 218 10.11 -12.49 -9.49
N VAL A 219 9.19 -13.41 -9.18
CA VAL A 219 8.84 -14.53 -10.06
C VAL A 219 8.22 -14.02 -11.37
N GLY A 220 7.16 -13.20 -11.29
CA GLY A 220 6.53 -12.60 -12.47
C GLY A 220 7.46 -11.72 -13.32
N VAL A 221 8.44 -11.03 -12.71
CA VAL A 221 9.42 -10.24 -13.47
C VAL A 221 10.51 -11.12 -14.11
N THR A 222 10.84 -12.24 -13.48
CA THR A 222 11.95 -13.10 -13.89
C THR A 222 11.56 -14.13 -14.93
N ASP A 223 10.43 -14.80 -14.74
CA ASP A 223 9.98 -15.86 -15.65
C ASP A 223 8.94 -15.31 -16.64
N ARG A 224 9.27 -15.42 -17.94
CA ARG A 224 8.40 -14.95 -19.03
C ARG A 224 7.13 -15.77 -19.16
N ASN A 225 7.14 -17.02 -18.69
CA ASN A 225 6.03 -17.96 -18.76
C ASN A 225 5.23 -18.04 -17.45
N SER A 226 5.60 -17.25 -16.44
CA SER A 226 4.86 -17.22 -15.18
C SER A 226 3.45 -16.65 -15.38
N GLY A 227 2.46 -17.32 -14.79
CA GLY A 227 1.08 -16.81 -14.74
C GLY A 227 0.95 -15.50 -13.96
N GLU A 228 1.93 -15.17 -13.10
CA GLU A 228 1.94 -13.90 -12.36
C GLU A 228 2.05 -12.68 -13.28
N ARG A 229 2.43 -12.84 -14.55
CA ARG A 229 2.51 -11.72 -15.50
C ARG A 229 1.14 -11.11 -15.85
N GLU A 230 0.06 -11.81 -15.51
CA GLU A 230 -1.31 -11.30 -15.64
C GLU A 230 -1.76 -10.49 -14.40
N ILE A 231 -0.97 -10.48 -13.34
CA ILE A 231 -1.28 -9.81 -12.07
C ILE A 231 -0.74 -8.38 -12.09
N VAL A 232 -1.54 -7.44 -11.58
CA VAL A 232 -1.14 -6.04 -11.39
C VAL A 232 -1.08 -5.74 -9.89
N ASP A 233 0.14 -5.68 -9.35
CA ASP A 233 0.36 -5.37 -7.93
C ASP A 233 0.45 -3.85 -7.69
N LEU A 234 -0.41 -3.35 -6.79
CA LEU A 234 -0.53 -1.93 -6.45
C LEU A 234 -0.14 -1.68 -4.99
N LEU A 235 0.73 -0.69 -4.76
CA LEU A 235 1.19 -0.30 -3.43
C LEU A 235 0.65 1.07 -3.04
N PHE A 236 -0.40 1.09 -2.22
CA PHE A 236 -1.07 2.30 -1.75
C PHE A 236 -0.35 2.95 -0.54
N PHE A 237 0.89 3.44 -0.73
CA PHE A 237 1.60 4.24 0.31
C PHE A 237 2.40 5.42 -0.27
N ARG A 238 1.85 6.63 -0.16
CA ARG A 238 2.46 7.86 -0.68
C ARG A 238 3.40 8.41 0.39
N PRO A 239 4.74 8.52 0.25
CA PRO A 239 5.64 8.44 -0.92
C PRO A 239 6.66 7.27 -0.87
N ALA A 240 6.67 6.48 0.21
CA ALA A 240 7.65 5.42 0.39
C ALA A 240 7.47 4.25 -0.61
N ALA A 241 6.27 4.05 -1.16
CA ALA A 241 6.02 3.06 -2.21
C ALA A 241 6.88 3.26 -3.46
N ALA A 242 7.22 4.51 -3.80
CA ALA A 242 8.02 4.83 -4.99
C ALA A 242 9.39 4.11 -4.99
N ARG A 243 10.00 3.93 -3.81
CA ARG A 243 11.29 3.23 -3.70
C ARG A 243 11.18 1.73 -4.02
N ALA A 244 10.05 1.09 -3.70
CA ALA A 244 9.83 -0.31 -4.02
C ALA A 244 9.73 -0.51 -5.54
N TYR A 245 8.97 0.36 -6.23
CA TYR A 245 8.89 0.37 -7.69
C TYR A 245 10.24 0.63 -8.36
N LEU A 246 11.05 1.56 -7.83
CA LEU A 246 12.40 1.82 -8.33
C LEU A 246 13.33 0.62 -8.12
N GLY A 247 13.21 -0.08 -6.98
CA GLY A 247 13.92 -1.34 -6.74
C GLY A 247 13.57 -2.39 -7.78
N LEU A 248 12.28 -2.66 -7.99
CA LEU A 248 11.83 -3.63 -8.99
C LEU A 248 12.25 -3.23 -10.42
N ALA A 249 12.23 -1.94 -10.74
CA ALA A 249 12.72 -1.42 -12.01
C ALA A 249 14.22 -1.67 -12.19
N ALA A 250 15.03 -1.39 -11.17
CA ALA A 250 16.46 -1.66 -11.19
C ALA A 250 16.74 -3.16 -11.36
N TYR A 251 16.01 -4.02 -10.65
CA TYR A 251 16.07 -5.47 -10.81
C TYR A 251 15.78 -5.90 -12.25
N ALA A 252 14.65 -5.45 -12.82
CA ALA A 252 14.25 -5.81 -14.19
C ALA A 252 15.28 -5.34 -15.24
N ILE A 253 15.82 -4.13 -15.08
CA ILE A 253 16.87 -3.60 -15.96
C ILE A 253 18.12 -4.46 -15.87
N VAL A 254 18.62 -4.74 -14.66
CA VAL A 254 19.83 -5.54 -14.47
C VAL A 254 19.64 -6.96 -15.00
N LEU A 255 18.53 -7.62 -14.65
CA LEU A 255 18.23 -8.99 -15.09
C LEU A 255 18.22 -9.08 -16.62
N ARG A 256 17.62 -8.10 -17.31
CA ARG A 256 17.60 -8.05 -18.77
C ARG A 256 19.00 -7.88 -19.35
N ARG A 257 19.88 -7.11 -18.70
CA ARG A 257 21.28 -6.93 -19.11
C ARG A 257 22.12 -8.18 -18.90
N LEU A 258 21.92 -8.89 -17.79
CA LEU A 258 22.64 -10.13 -17.51
C LEU A 258 22.24 -11.27 -18.46
N ARG A 259 20.95 -11.34 -18.83
CA ARG A 259 20.43 -12.40 -19.72
C ARG A 259 20.57 -12.11 -21.21
N GLY A 260 20.65 -10.84 -21.62
CA GLY A 260 20.64 -10.44 -23.02
C GLY A 260 22.04 -10.07 -23.55
N SER A 261 22.47 -10.69 -24.64
CA SER A 261 23.69 -10.29 -25.35
C SER A 261 23.44 -9.07 -26.26
N GLY A 262 24.29 -8.04 -26.16
CA GLY A 262 24.26 -6.89 -27.06
C GLY A 262 22.92 -6.16 -27.10
N VAL A 263 22.33 -6.06 -28.30
CA VAL A 263 21.05 -5.33 -28.53
C VAL A 263 19.85 -6.01 -27.85
N LEU A 264 19.89 -7.33 -27.61
CA LEU A 264 18.78 -8.04 -26.96
C LEU A 264 18.59 -7.63 -25.49
N GLY A 265 19.68 -7.25 -24.83
CA GLY A 265 19.63 -6.63 -23.51
C GLY A 265 19.21 -5.15 -23.54
N ALA A 266 19.25 -4.51 -24.72
CA ALA A 266 18.91 -3.11 -24.93
C ALA A 266 17.40 -2.89 -25.20
N GLY A 267 16.99 -1.63 -25.12
CA GLY A 267 15.60 -1.20 -25.28
C GLY A 267 14.93 -0.81 -23.96
N ILE A 268 13.61 -0.64 -24.03
CA ILE A 268 12.78 -0.19 -22.91
C ILE A 268 12.48 -1.38 -22.00
N SER A 269 12.83 -1.25 -20.72
CA SER A 269 12.52 -2.26 -19.69
C SER A 269 11.39 -1.82 -18.76
N VAL A 270 11.27 -0.52 -18.52
CA VAL A 270 10.28 0.04 -17.59
C VAL A 270 9.68 1.30 -18.20
N ILE A 271 8.35 1.40 -18.13
CA ILE A 271 7.60 2.62 -18.43
C ILE A 271 7.04 3.13 -17.11
N MET A 272 7.49 4.30 -16.69
CA MET A 272 6.95 4.98 -15.51
C MET A 272 6.08 6.13 -15.97
N ARG A 273 4.79 6.09 -15.64
CA ARG A 273 3.89 7.23 -15.85
C ARG A 273 3.67 7.95 -14.54
N TYR A 274 4.33 9.08 -14.38
CA TYR A 274 3.97 10.03 -13.34
C TYR A 274 2.75 10.79 -13.83
N THR A 275 1.58 10.44 -13.33
CA THR A 275 0.45 11.38 -13.41
C THR A 275 0.86 12.60 -12.61
N LEU A 276 1.05 13.73 -13.29
CA LEU A 276 1.15 15.05 -12.67
C LEU A 276 -0.10 15.20 -11.81
N ARG A 277 0.04 14.83 -10.53
CA ARG A 277 -0.93 15.22 -9.53
C ARG A 277 -0.71 16.71 -9.38
N LEU A 278 -1.55 17.52 -10.04
CA LEU A 278 -2.08 18.68 -9.32
C LEU A 278 -2.40 18.15 -7.93
N LEU A 279 -1.79 18.76 -6.91
CA LEU A 279 -1.98 18.47 -5.50
C LEU A 279 -3.47 18.60 -5.14
N THR A 280 -4.30 17.67 -5.61
CA THR A 280 -5.45 17.23 -4.87
C THR A 280 -4.83 16.30 -3.84
N PRO A 281 -4.73 16.70 -2.56
CA PRO A 281 -4.67 15.70 -1.52
C PRO A 281 -5.83 14.76 -1.83
N LEU A 282 -5.55 13.56 -2.38
CA LEU A 282 -6.53 12.49 -2.34
C LEU A 282 -6.85 12.33 -0.87
N VAL A 283 -7.94 12.97 -0.45
CA VAL A 283 -9.06 12.33 0.21
C VAL A 283 -8.53 11.16 1.03
N SER A 284 -8.00 11.48 2.21
CA SER A 284 -8.31 10.64 3.36
C SER A 284 -9.84 10.61 3.38
N SER A 285 -10.42 9.53 2.87
CA SER A 285 -11.85 9.28 2.93
C SER A 285 -12.22 9.02 4.40
N ALA A 286 -12.24 10.07 5.21
CA ALA A 286 -13.25 10.18 6.24
C ALA A 286 -14.52 10.54 5.48
N ARG A 287 -15.49 9.63 5.51
CA ARG A 287 -16.71 9.67 4.70
C ARG A 287 -17.39 11.03 4.74
N SER A 288 -17.34 11.73 3.61
CA SER A 288 -18.46 12.48 3.08
C SER A 288 -18.56 12.09 1.61
N ASN A 289 -19.67 11.44 1.25
CA ASN A 289 -19.89 10.90 -0.10
C ASN A 289 -19.72 11.99 -1.16
N SER A 290 -18.67 11.88 -1.96
CA SER A 290 -18.56 12.54 -3.25
C SER A 290 -18.19 11.49 -4.30
N CYS A 291 -19.11 11.30 -5.25
CA CYS A 291 -18.89 10.56 -6.48
C CYS A 291 -17.49 10.81 -7.03
N GLY A 292 -16.73 9.74 -7.27
CA GLY A 292 -15.68 9.81 -8.27
C GLY A 292 -16.31 10.07 -9.64
N PRO A 293 -15.72 10.90 -10.52
CA PRO A 293 -16.03 10.81 -11.93
C PRO A 293 -15.50 9.46 -12.42
N MET A 294 -16.44 8.58 -12.75
CA MET A 294 -16.25 7.43 -13.61
C MET A 294 -15.60 7.93 -14.90
N MET A 295 -14.32 7.62 -15.11
CA MET A 295 -13.72 7.73 -16.43
C MET A 295 -14.18 6.50 -17.21
N THR A 296 -15.34 6.61 -17.85
CA THR A 296 -15.89 5.61 -18.76
C THR A 296 -14.92 5.46 -19.93
N MET A 297 -14.01 4.48 -19.88
CA MET A 297 -13.43 3.97 -21.11
C MET A 297 -14.53 3.19 -21.81
N ALA A 298 -15.02 3.73 -22.93
CA ALA A 298 -15.99 3.10 -23.79
C ALA A 298 -15.36 1.84 -24.42
N GLY A 299 -15.50 0.70 -23.75
CA GLY A 299 -15.22 -0.63 -24.29
C GLY A 299 -16.51 -1.43 -24.34
N ARG A 300 -16.93 -1.87 -25.53
CA ARG A 300 -18.15 -2.65 -25.71
C ARG A 300 -17.88 -4.08 -25.21
N ARG A 301 -18.59 -4.52 -24.16
CA ARG A 301 -18.47 -5.87 -23.59
C ARG A 301 -18.96 -6.91 -24.60
N LEU A 302 -18.10 -7.85 -24.99
CA LEU A 302 -18.51 -9.04 -25.75
C LEU A 302 -18.99 -10.13 -24.77
N ALA A 303 -19.96 -10.94 -25.21
CA ALA A 303 -20.69 -11.91 -24.39
C ALA A 303 -19.84 -13.04 -23.75
N ASN A 304 -18.54 -13.12 -24.05
CA ASN A 304 -17.61 -14.14 -23.55
C ASN A 304 -16.61 -13.62 -22.49
N GLY A 305 -16.79 -12.41 -21.95
CA GLY A 305 -16.05 -11.94 -20.78
C GLY A 305 -14.59 -11.51 -21.02
N ARG A 306 -14.14 -11.38 -22.28
CA ARG A 306 -12.82 -10.79 -22.60
C ARG A 306 -12.94 -9.33 -23.06
N TRP A 307 -11.97 -8.51 -22.67
CA TRP A 307 -11.83 -7.12 -23.11
C TRP A 307 -10.93 -7.04 -24.35
N LYS A 308 -11.37 -6.32 -25.37
CA LYS A 308 -10.55 -5.96 -26.54
C LYS A 308 -10.20 -4.48 -26.41
N LEU A 309 -8.91 -4.15 -26.37
CA LEU A 309 -8.43 -2.78 -26.45
C LEU A 309 -8.31 -2.42 -27.94
N ASP A 310 -9.11 -1.45 -28.40
CA ASP A 310 -8.92 -0.87 -29.73
C ASP A 310 -7.80 0.16 -29.64
N SER A 311 -6.75 -0.05 -30.43
CA SER A 311 -5.61 0.85 -30.58
C SER A 311 -5.97 2.00 -31.52
N GLY A 312 -6.02 3.21 -30.97
CA GLY A 312 -5.88 4.48 -31.69
C GLY A 312 -4.63 5.19 -31.22
#